data_AF-A0A7V2H8Z0-F1
#
_entry.id   AF-A0A7V2H8Z0-F1
#
_cell.length_a   1.000
_cell.length_b   1.000
_cell.length_c   1.000
_cell.angle_alpha   90.00
_cell.angle_beta   90.00
_cell.angle_gamma   90.00
#
_symmetry.space_group_name_H-M   'P 1'
#
loop_
_entity.id
_entity.type
_entity.pdbx_description
1 polymer ?
#
loop_
_entity_poly.entity_id
_entity_poly.type
_entity_poly.pdbx_seq_one_letter_code
_entity_poly.pdbx_strand_id
1 'polypeptide(L)'
;MDACRRLLPDLNYSSKNSPLKVGLTGEAAKALKASPTLIAAGGEGDEFQVIHTQLAGANLLRTVERAVITALLPAHPYTLFIFSNADHSRWHFVNVKVARKEKSDENRDTRLRRLFRRISISVDDRLRTATERIAMLDLAAIQPELFGLSALPIQQRHDDAFDVEAVTSEFFKEYRRVFEAVEGAIKGLRGAENRRLYTQRLFNRLMFIAFIQKKGWLKFPGMAENEYLEALWKDYREKKKGDDPNFYRDRLSHLFFRGLNTPNDVNIVGANTGKVVGKPSFLAGLIGDVPYLNGGLFEKSDDGTDDDSSIVVPDKAIDAVINELFARFNFTVSESTPLDVEVAVDPEMLGKVFEELVTGRHESGSYYTPKPIVSFMCREALKGYLETKFPGERKDAIAAFVDEHTAVGLRDGEAVLDALRKVKVCDPACGSGA
;
A
#
# COMPACT_ATOMS: atom_id res chain seq x y z
N MET A 1 10.11 -18.22 12.19
CA MET A 1 9.59 -18.42 13.57
C MET A 1 10.47 -17.76 14.62
N ASP A 2 11.79 -18.04 14.62
CA ASP A 2 12.70 -17.56 15.68
C ASP A 2 12.88 -16.03 15.75
N ALA A 3 12.62 -15.30 14.67
CA ALA A 3 12.62 -13.85 14.70
C ALA A 3 11.44 -13.28 15.50
N CYS A 4 10.19 -13.70 15.23
CA CYS A 4 9.02 -13.27 16.00
C CYS A 4 9.06 -13.73 17.46
N ARG A 5 9.57 -14.93 17.74
CA ARG A 5 9.75 -15.42 19.11
C ARG A 5 10.80 -14.66 19.90
N ARG A 6 11.72 -13.95 19.25
CA ARG A 6 12.67 -13.03 19.89
C ARG A 6 12.10 -11.62 20.04
N LEU A 7 11.41 -11.13 19.02
CA LEU A 7 10.77 -9.81 19.02
C LEU A 7 9.74 -9.63 20.13
N LEU A 8 8.87 -10.62 20.38
CA LEU A 8 7.78 -10.48 21.34
C LEU A 8 8.26 -10.33 22.80
N PRO A 9 9.26 -11.10 23.27
CA PRO A 9 9.96 -10.82 24.52
C PRO A 9 10.56 -9.42 24.61
N ASP A 10 11.17 -8.91 23.53
CA ASP A 10 11.71 -7.55 23.49
C ASP A 10 10.62 -6.47 23.62
N LEU A 11 9.37 -6.82 23.30
CA LEU A 11 8.17 -5.97 23.47
C LEU A 11 7.42 -6.27 24.78
N ASN A 12 8.07 -6.96 25.73
CA ASN A 12 7.55 -7.29 27.06
C ASN A 12 6.34 -8.23 27.07
N TYR A 13 6.21 -9.11 26.06
CA TYR A 13 5.24 -10.21 26.08
C TYR A 13 5.84 -11.50 26.65
N SER A 14 5.02 -12.23 27.41
CA SER A 14 5.36 -13.56 27.93
C SER A 14 5.33 -14.60 26.81
N SER A 15 6.44 -15.31 26.61
CA SER A 15 6.51 -16.38 25.60
C SER A 15 5.56 -17.55 25.91
N LYS A 16 4.86 -18.03 24.88
CA LYS A 16 3.99 -19.21 24.90
C LYS A 16 4.34 -20.18 23.77
N ASN A 17 3.82 -21.40 23.83
CA ASN A 17 4.00 -22.39 22.76
C ASN A 17 2.86 -23.41 22.76
N SER A 18 1.64 -22.93 22.62
CA SER A 18 0.44 -23.78 22.71
C SER A 18 -0.28 -23.86 21.35
N PRO A 19 -0.26 -25.02 20.67
CA PRO A 19 -1.03 -25.21 19.44
C PRO A 19 -2.54 -25.05 19.70
N LEU A 20 -3.23 -24.41 18.77
CA LEU A 20 -4.67 -24.16 18.81
C LEU A 20 -5.38 -25.02 17.77
N LYS A 21 -6.56 -25.52 18.13
CA LYS A 21 -7.45 -26.17 17.18
C LYS A 21 -8.26 -25.10 16.46
N VAL A 22 -8.23 -25.13 15.14
CA VAL A 22 -9.08 -24.25 14.33
C VAL A 22 -10.00 -25.12 13.48
N GLY A 23 -11.31 -24.96 13.68
CA GLY A 23 -12.36 -25.71 12.98
C GLY A 23 -12.53 -25.28 11.52
N LEU A 24 -11.44 -25.11 10.78
CA LEU A 24 -11.47 -24.76 9.36
C LEU A 24 -11.71 -26.01 8.50
N THR A 25 -12.39 -25.81 7.38
CA THR A 25 -12.64 -26.85 6.36
C THR A 25 -12.27 -26.32 4.98
N GLY A 26 -12.22 -27.22 3.98
CA GLY A 26 -12.00 -26.85 2.58
C GLY A 26 -10.60 -26.28 2.29
N GLU A 27 -10.54 -25.30 1.39
CA GLU A 27 -9.29 -24.71 0.91
C GLU A 27 -8.51 -23.95 1.99
N ALA A 28 -9.21 -23.26 2.90
CA ALA A 28 -8.56 -22.53 3.99
C ALA A 28 -7.78 -23.46 4.93
N ALA A 29 -8.31 -24.66 5.22
CA ALA A 29 -7.62 -25.66 6.02
C ALA A 29 -6.38 -26.23 5.30
N LYS A 30 -6.51 -26.50 3.98
CA LYS A 30 -5.40 -27.01 3.15
C LYS A 30 -4.26 -25.98 2.98
N ALA A 31 -4.58 -24.69 3.07
CA ALA A 31 -3.61 -23.61 2.96
C ALA A 31 -2.73 -23.44 4.22
N LEU A 32 -3.06 -24.09 5.33
CA LEU A 32 -2.25 -24.06 6.55
C LEU A 32 -1.09 -25.04 6.46
N LYS A 33 0.13 -24.58 6.74
CA LYS A 33 1.32 -25.45 6.87
C LYS A 33 1.37 -26.14 8.24
N ALA A 34 0.87 -25.46 9.26
CA ALA A 34 0.80 -25.95 10.63
C ALA A 34 -0.43 -25.38 11.33
N SER A 35 -0.85 -26.01 12.42
CA SER A 35 -1.90 -25.46 13.27
C SER A 35 -1.49 -24.10 13.83
N PRO A 36 -2.41 -23.11 13.87
CA PRO A 36 -2.19 -21.85 14.57
C PRO A 36 -1.69 -22.09 15.99
N THR A 37 -0.77 -21.26 16.46
CA THR A 37 -0.09 -21.45 17.75
C THR A 37 -0.14 -20.16 18.54
N LEU A 38 -0.55 -20.24 19.80
CA LEU A 38 -0.35 -19.16 20.77
C LEU A 38 1.14 -19.08 21.09
N ILE A 39 1.79 -18.00 20.63
CA ILE A 39 3.24 -17.82 20.74
C ILE A 39 3.65 -16.80 21.80
N ALA A 40 2.75 -15.90 22.20
CA ALA A 40 2.96 -15.01 23.32
C ALA A 40 1.64 -14.56 23.93
N ALA A 41 1.71 -14.01 25.14
CA ALA A 41 0.60 -13.35 25.80
C ALA A 41 1.09 -12.17 26.64
N GLY A 42 0.20 -11.22 26.92
CA GLY A 42 0.49 -9.99 27.64
C GLY A 42 -0.67 -9.60 28.55
N GLY A 43 -0.35 -8.76 29.53
CA GLY A 43 -1.28 -8.32 30.55
C GLY A 43 -1.47 -9.32 31.69
N GLU A 44 -2.21 -8.88 32.71
CA GLU A 44 -2.58 -9.71 33.85
C GLU A 44 -3.41 -10.91 33.38
N GLY A 45 -3.06 -12.12 33.83
CA GLY A 45 -3.77 -13.34 33.45
C GLY A 45 -3.60 -13.79 31.99
N ASP A 46 -2.61 -13.26 31.24
CA ASP A 46 -2.38 -13.59 29.83
C ASP A 46 -3.61 -13.32 28.93
N GLU A 47 -4.42 -12.32 29.29
CA GLU A 47 -5.69 -12.00 28.64
C GLU A 47 -5.51 -11.50 27.19
N PHE A 48 -4.42 -10.80 26.89
CA PHE A 48 -4.10 -10.39 25.51
C PHE A 48 -3.17 -11.42 24.88
N GLN A 49 -3.53 -11.94 23.71
CA GLN A 49 -2.84 -13.07 23.10
C GLN A 49 -2.18 -12.71 21.77
N VAL A 50 -1.11 -13.43 21.43
CA VAL A 50 -0.43 -13.33 20.13
C VAL A 50 -0.42 -14.70 19.48
N ILE A 51 -1.18 -14.82 18.40
CA ILE A 51 -1.37 -16.09 17.69
C ILE A 51 -0.65 -16.04 16.35
N HIS A 52 0.26 -16.98 16.14
CA HIS A 52 0.96 -17.14 14.87
C HIS A 52 0.37 -18.28 14.04
N THR A 53 0.23 -18.05 12.74
CA THR A 53 -0.20 -19.05 11.76
C THR A 53 0.73 -19.07 10.56
N GLN A 54 1.23 -20.24 10.20
CA GLN A 54 2.04 -20.41 8.99
C GLN A 54 1.20 -20.96 7.84
N LEU A 55 1.22 -20.26 6.70
CA LEU A 55 0.60 -20.72 5.47
C LEU A 55 1.59 -21.53 4.62
N ALA A 56 1.06 -22.50 3.86
CA ALA A 56 1.85 -23.37 2.99
C ALA A 56 2.28 -22.71 1.68
N GLY A 57 1.52 -21.71 1.21
CA GLY A 57 1.82 -20.97 -0.01
C GLY A 57 2.96 -19.95 0.16
N ALA A 58 3.56 -19.55 -0.96
CA ALA A 58 4.55 -18.47 -1.02
C ALA A 58 3.92 -17.09 -0.74
N ASN A 59 2.66 -16.91 -1.13
CA ASN A 59 1.88 -15.70 -0.88
C ASN A 59 0.97 -15.86 0.34
N LEU A 60 0.77 -14.76 1.05
CA LEU A 60 -0.17 -14.66 2.16
C LEU A 60 -1.56 -14.26 1.64
N LEU A 61 -2.48 -15.25 1.57
CA LEU A 61 -3.82 -15.04 1.04
C LEU A 61 -4.75 -14.47 2.13
N ARG A 62 -5.20 -13.22 1.94
CA ARG A 62 -6.08 -12.51 2.89
C ARG A 62 -7.38 -13.26 3.20
N THR A 63 -7.91 -14.03 2.23
CA THR A 63 -9.11 -14.87 2.41
C THR A 63 -8.90 -15.98 3.44
N VAL A 64 -7.74 -16.64 3.41
CA VAL A 64 -7.37 -17.69 4.37
C VAL A 64 -7.14 -17.09 5.75
N GLU A 65 -6.42 -15.97 5.82
CA GLU A 65 -6.16 -15.28 7.09
C GLU A 65 -7.46 -14.83 7.75
N ARG A 66 -8.39 -14.23 6.99
CA ARG A 66 -9.71 -13.84 7.49
C ARG A 66 -10.48 -15.04 8.02
N ALA A 67 -10.41 -16.19 7.35
CA ALA A 67 -11.05 -17.41 7.83
C ALA A 67 -10.48 -17.88 9.18
N VAL A 68 -9.15 -17.88 9.32
CA VAL A 68 -8.44 -18.21 10.58
C VAL A 68 -8.85 -17.25 11.70
N ILE A 69 -8.78 -15.93 11.44
CA ILE A 69 -9.14 -14.92 12.43
C ILE A 69 -10.61 -15.08 12.84
N THR A 70 -11.51 -15.25 11.88
CA THR A 70 -12.95 -15.39 12.16
C THR A 70 -13.26 -16.61 13.03
N ALA A 71 -12.52 -17.71 12.83
CA ALA A 71 -12.68 -18.94 13.61
C ALA A 71 -12.12 -18.82 15.04
N LEU A 72 -11.03 -18.08 15.23
CA LEU A 72 -10.35 -17.97 16.53
C LEU A 72 -10.85 -16.82 17.40
N LEU A 73 -11.27 -15.70 16.80
CA LEU A 73 -11.64 -14.48 17.52
C LEU A 73 -12.71 -14.67 18.63
N PRO A 74 -13.74 -15.52 18.49
CA PRO A 74 -14.70 -15.74 19.58
C PRO A 74 -14.10 -16.30 20.86
N ALA A 75 -13.08 -17.16 20.75
CA ALA A 75 -12.36 -17.72 21.89
C ALA A 75 -11.17 -16.85 22.34
N HIS A 76 -10.71 -15.97 21.45
CA HIS A 76 -9.52 -15.14 21.64
C HIS A 76 -9.82 -13.68 21.26
N PRO A 77 -10.65 -12.96 22.06
CA PRO A 77 -11.19 -11.65 21.68
C PRO A 77 -10.15 -10.52 21.64
N TYR A 78 -9.11 -10.59 22.47
CA TYR A 78 -8.01 -9.63 22.52
C TYR A 78 -6.75 -10.29 21.96
N THR A 79 -6.55 -10.16 20.65
CA THR A 79 -5.52 -10.93 19.96
C THR A 79 -4.88 -10.14 18.83
N LEU A 80 -3.55 -10.16 18.83
CA LEU A 80 -2.76 -9.87 17.64
C LEU A 80 -2.55 -11.16 16.83
N PHE A 81 -2.99 -11.19 15.57
CA PHE A 81 -2.75 -12.32 14.69
C PHE A 81 -1.51 -12.07 13.82
N ILE A 82 -0.60 -13.03 13.77
CA ILE A 82 0.61 -12.96 12.95
C ILE A 82 0.58 -14.10 11.93
N PHE A 83 0.70 -13.77 10.66
CA PHE A 83 0.78 -14.75 9.57
C PHE A 83 2.16 -14.72 8.95
N SER A 84 2.64 -15.89 8.52
CA SER A 84 3.85 -15.98 7.70
C SER A 84 3.70 -16.99 6.59
N ASN A 85 4.39 -16.77 5.49
CA ASN A 85 4.50 -17.78 4.43
C ASN A 85 5.46 -18.93 4.84
N ALA A 86 5.61 -19.90 3.96
CA ALA A 86 6.30 -21.16 4.25
C ALA A 86 7.80 -21.01 4.54
N ASP A 87 8.46 -20.02 3.95
CA ASP A 87 9.90 -19.72 4.07
C ASP A 87 10.19 -18.54 5.02
N HIS A 88 9.16 -17.91 5.58
CA HIS A 88 9.26 -16.73 6.44
C HIS A 88 9.83 -15.48 5.74
N SER A 89 9.73 -15.38 4.42
CA SER A 89 10.10 -14.16 3.69
C SER A 89 9.02 -13.06 3.77
N ARG A 90 7.78 -13.41 4.15
CA ARG A 90 6.65 -12.48 4.27
C ARG A 90 5.87 -12.71 5.56
N TRP A 91 5.45 -11.60 6.15
CA TRP A 91 4.76 -11.54 7.42
C TRP A 91 3.61 -10.56 7.36
N HIS A 92 2.46 -10.93 7.91
CA HIS A 92 1.37 -10.00 8.18
C HIS A 92 1.06 -9.98 9.66
N PHE A 93 1.08 -8.79 10.26
CA PHE A 93 0.54 -8.54 11.58
C PHE A 93 -0.87 -7.98 11.40
N VAL A 94 -1.85 -8.52 12.11
CA VAL A 94 -3.26 -8.16 11.94
C VAL A 94 -3.90 -7.90 13.28
N ASN A 95 -4.28 -6.64 13.50
CA ASN A 95 -5.13 -6.23 14.62
C ASN A 95 -6.59 -6.16 14.15
N VAL A 96 -7.52 -6.62 14.99
CA VAL A 96 -8.96 -6.61 14.67
C VAL A 96 -9.67 -5.59 15.54
N LYS A 97 -10.02 -4.45 14.96
CA LYS A 97 -10.81 -3.42 15.63
C LYS A 97 -12.30 -3.69 15.45
N VAL A 98 -13.04 -3.79 16.55
CA VAL A 98 -14.49 -3.97 16.51
C VAL A 98 -15.15 -2.59 16.50
N ALA A 99 -15.60 -2.14 15.33
CA ALA A 99 -16.31 -0.87 15.19
C ALA A 99 -17.82 -1.07 15.47
N ARG A 100 -18.37 -0.26 16.37
CA ARG A 100 -19.82 -0.09 16.51
C ARG A 100 -20.29 0.88 15.42
N LYS A 101 -21.38 0.54 14.73
CA LYS A 101 -22.05 1.50 13.83
C LYS A 101 -22.55 2.66 14.69
N GLU A 102 -22.25 3.90 14.30
CA GLU A 102 -22.95 5.06 14.86
C GLU A 102 -24.46 4.91 14.57
N LYS A 103 -25.27 5.32 15.55
CA LYS A 103 -26.74 5.27 15.48
C LYS A 103 -27.26 6.22 14.40
N SER A 104 -27.30 5.80 13.13
CA SER A 104 -27.97 6.57 12.08
C SER A 104 -29.02 5.81 11.28
N ASP A 105 -29.15 4.49 11.44
CA ASP A 105 -30.15 3.71 10.69
C ASP A 105 -31.04 2.94 11.68
N GLU A 106 -32.24 3.47 11.95
CA GLU A 106 -33.24 2.90 12.85
C GLU A 106 -33.80 1.53 12.42
N ASN A 107 -33.25 0.83 11.40
CA ASN A 107 -33.88 -0.41 10.96
C ASN A 107 -33.04 -1.49 10.25
N ARG A 108 -31.71 -1.59 10.50
CA ARG A 108 -30.94 -2.79 10.07
C ARG A 108 -29.87 -3.19 11.07
N ASP A 109 -30.06 -4.38 11.65
CA ASP A 109 -29.11 -5.29 12.29
C ASP A 109 -27.81 -4.63 12.81
N THR A 110 -27.71 -4.43 14.12
CA THR A 110 -26.54 -3.95 14.88
C THR A 110 -25.39 -4.97 14.86
N ARG A 111 -24.99 -5.44 13.68
CA ARG A 111 -23.80 -6.28 13.52
C ARG A 111 -22.56 -5.43 13.76
N LEU A 112 -21.83 -5.76 14.83
CA LEU A 112 -20.48 -5.31 15.07
C LEU A 112 -19.65 -5.52 13.79
N ARG A 113 -19.10 -4.45 13.23
CA ARG A 113 -18.26 -4.53 12.03
C ARG A 113 -16.81 -4.72 12.47
N ARG A 114 -16.18 -5.78 11.97
CA ARG A 114 -14.77 -6.09 12.22
C ARG A 114 -13.92 -5.39 11.16
N LEU A 115 -13.04 -4.52 11.60
CA LEU A 115 -12.03 -3.86 10.79
C LEU A 115 -10.70 -4.59 11.02
N PHE A 116 -10.20 -5.24 9.98
CA PHE A 116 -8.88 -5.86 9.97
C PHE A 116 -7.89 -4.77 9.56
N ARG A 117 -6.95 -4.45 10.46
CA ARG A 117 -5.86 -3.51 10.22
C ARG A 117 -4.56 -4.27 10.17
N ARG A 118 -3.77 -4.04 9.13
CA ARG A 118 -2.65 -4.91 8.78
C ARG A 118 -1.35 -4.16 8.59
N ILE A 119 -0.28 -4.66 9.20
CA ILE A 119 1.09 -4.25 8.87
C ILE A 119 1.72 -5.43 8.12
N SER A 120 2.07 -5.20 6.85
CA SER A 120 2.74 -6.18 6.01
C SER A 120 4.25 -5.93 6.02
N ILE A 121 5.02 -7.00 6.17
CA ILE A 121 6.48 -6.96 6.19
C ILE A 121 7.02 -8.04 5.26
N SER A 122 7.84 -7.63 4.30
CA SER A 122 8.63 -8.54 3.46
C SER A 122 10.12 -8.31 3.72
N VAL A 123 10.96 -9.32 3.46
CA VAL A 123 12.43 -9.18 3.55
C VAL A 123 12.96 -8.05 2.66
N ASP A 124 12.27 -7.77 1.55
CA ASP A 124 12.61 -6.73 0.57
C ASP A 124 11.96 -5.36 0.85
N ASP A 125 11.22 -5.21 1.96
CA ASP A 125 10.55 -3.94 2.28
C ASP A 125 11.37 -3.10 3.28
N ARG A 126 11.39 -1.78 3.08
CA ARG A 126 11.85 -0.84 4.12
C ARG A 126 10.94 -0.95 5.33
N LEU A 127 11.52 -1.40 6.43
CA LEU A 127 10.78 -1.68 7.65
C LEU A 127 10.51 -0.43 8.50
N ARG A 128 10.96 0.78 8.13
CA ARG A 128 10.98 1.91 9.08
C ARG A 128 9.61 2.22 9.70
N THR A 129 8.56 2.45 8.89
CA THR A 129 7.20 2.66 9.43
C THR A 129 6.73 1.44 10.21
N ALA A 130 6.96 0.23 9.67
CA ALA A 130 6.52 -1.01 10.32
C ALA A 130 7.23 -1.22 11.67
N THR A 131 8.51 -0.88 11.79
CA THR A 131 9.33 -0.93 13.00
C THR A 131 8.86 0.11 14.00
N GLU A 132 8.62 1.35 13.57
CA GLU A 132 8.08 2.42 14.44
C GLU A 132 6.70 2.02 15.00
N ARG A 133 5.81 1.45 14.16
CA ARG A 133 4.49 0.97 14.59
C ARG A 133 4.57 -0.28 15.45
N ILE A 134 5.45 -1.23 15.16
CA ILE A 134 5.67 -2.43 16.01
C ILE A 134 6.27 -2.04 17.36
N ALA A 135 7.17 -1.05 17.41
CA ALA A 135 7.74 -0.55 18.65
C ALA A 135 6.67 0.07 19.57
N MET A 136 5.56 0.57 19.01
CA MET A 136 4.43 1.03 19.81
C MET A 136 3.77 -0.10 20.62
N LEU A 137 3.93 -1.37 20.21
CA LEU A 137 3.31 -2.52 20.88
C LEU A 137 4.02 -2.91 22.18
N ASP A 138 5.11 -2.26 22.54
CA ASP A 138 5.84 -2.51 23.79
C ASP A 138 4.94 -2.28 25.02
N LEU A 139 4.72 -3.33 25.80
CA LEU A 139 3.88 -3.28 26.99
C LEU A 139 4.49 -2.45 28.13
N ALA A 140 5.82 -2.32 28.17
CA ALA A 140 6.48 -1.48 29.18
C ALA A 140 6.13 0.00 29.02
N ALA A 141 5.83 0.44 27.79
CA ALA A 141 5.47 1.82 27.51
C ALA A 141 4.05 2.21 28.01
N ILE A 142 3.23 1.23 28.38
CA ILE A 142 1.83 1.44 28.81
C ILE A 142 1.54 0.87 30.20
N GLN A 143 2.55 0.38 30.92
CA GLN A 143 2.41 -0.21 32.24
C GLN A 143 2.00 0.87 33.27
N PRO A 144 0.77 0.87 33.80
CA PRO A 144 0.39 1.77 34.87
C PRO A 144 0.98 1.22 36.16
N GLU A 145 1.60 2.07 36.96
CA GLU A 145 2.06 1.66 38.29
C GLU A 145 0.90 1.12 39.18
N LEU A 146 1.27 0.29 40.15
CA LEU A 146 0.49 -0.41 41.19
C LEU A 146 -0.56 -1.46 40.81
N PHE A 147 -1.25 -1.39 39.67
CA PHE A 147 -2.24 -2.41 39.28
C PHE A 147 -1.91 -2.97 37.89
N GLY A 148 -2.00 -4.29 37.72
CA GLY A 148 -1.61 -4.99 36.49
C GLY A 148 -2.28 -4.43 35.22
N LEU A 149 -1.64 -4.66 34.07
CA LEU A 149 -2.11 -4.21 32.77
C LEU A 149 -3.22 -5.17 32.27
N SER A 150 -4.48 -4.73 32.18
CA SER A 150 -5.55 -5.56 31.60
C SER A 150 -5.48 -5.61 30.07
N ALA A 151 -6.25 -6.49 29.42
CA ALA A 151 -6.24 -6.60 27.95
C ALA A 151 -6.74 -5.35 27.21
N LEU A 152 -7.60 -4.53 27.81
CA LEU A 152 -8.21 -3.36 27.15
C LEU A 152 -7.19 -2.25 26.81
N PRO A 153 -6.34 -1.78 27.74
CA PRO A 153 -5.25 -0.85 27.42
C PRO A 153 -4.30 -1.38 26.35
N ILE A 154 -3.99 -2.68 26.37
CA ILE A 154 -3.16 -3.33 25.35
C ILE A 154 -3.85 -3.26 23.99
N GLN A 155 -5.15 -3.62 23.93
CA GLN A 155 -5.94 -3.52 22.71
C GLN A 155 -6.00 -2.09 22.17
N GLN A 156 -6.20 -1.09 23.03
CA GLN A 156 -6.18 0.31 22.60
C GLN A 156 -4.83 0.70 22.01
N ARG A 157 -3.74 0.25 22.61
CA ARG A 157 -2.39 0.51 22.09
C ARG A 157 -2.17 -0.12 20.71
N HIS A 158 -2.69 -1.33 20.49
CA HIS A 158 -2.70 -1.98 19.18
C HIS A 158 -3.61 -1.24 18.19
N ASP A 159 -4.77 -0.73 18.62
CA ASP A 159 -5.63 0.08 17.77
C ASP A 159 -4.92 1.35 17.27
N ASP A 160 -4.15 2.01 18.14
CA ASP A 160 -3.36 3.21 17.79
C ASP A 160 -2.15 2.87 16.88
N ALA A 161 -1.47 1.77 17.16
CA ALA A 161 -0.32 1.32 16.37
C ALA A 161 -0.71 0.89 14.95
N PHE A 162 -1.94 0.41 14.78
CA PHE A 162 -2.50 0.00 13.49
C PHE A 162 -3.44 1.06 12.88
N ASP A 163 -3.33 2.31 13.33
CA ASP A 163 -4.14 3.40 12.80
C ASP A 163 -3.56 3.95 11.49
N VAL A 164 -4.31 3.70 10.41
CA VAL A 164 -4.00 4.13 9.04
C VAL A 164 -4.16 5.65 8.91
N GLU A 165 -5.11 6.26 9.62
CA GLU A 165 -5.36 7.70 9.57
C GLU A 165 -4.20 8.47 10.21
N ALA A 166 -3.63 7.93 11.29
CA ALA A 166 -2.43 8.49 11.90
C ALA A 166 -1.22 8.47 10.95
N VAL A 167 -0.95 7.34 10.28
CA VAL A 167 0.12 7.23 9.26
C VAL A 167 -0.11 8.21 8.11
N THR A 168 -1.35 8.27 7.64
CA THR A 168 -1.79 9.15 6.56
C THR A 168 -1.56 10.63 6.92
N SER A 169 -2.01 11.05 8.09
CA SER A 169 -1.85 12.42 8.59
C SER A 169 -0.37 12.81 8.75
N GLU A 170 0.44 11.89 9.28
CA GLU A 170 1.88 12.10 9.40
C GLU A 170 2.55 12.24 8.03
N PHE A 171 2.17 11.39 7.06
CA PHE A 171 2.63 11.49 5.68
C PHE A 171 2.28 12.85 5.08
N PHE A 172 1.04 13.33 5.23
CA PHE A 172 0.64 14.66 4.73
C PHE A 172 1.47 15.80 5.30
N LYS A 173 1.70 15.77 6.62
CA LYS A 173 2.51 16.78 7.31
C LYS A 173 3.93 16.82 6.73
N GLU A 174 4.57 15.66 6.60
CA GLU A 174 5.93 15.56 6.05
C GLU A 174 5.96 15.88 4.55
N TYR A 175 4.97 15.45 3.80
CA TYR A 175 4.80 15.78 2.39
C TYR A 175 4.78 17.29 2.20
N ARG A 176 3.94 18.01 2.96
CA ARG A 176 3.82 19.48 2.86
C ARG A 176 5.15 20.16 3.19
N ARG A 177 5.81 19.75 4.27
CA ARG A 177 7.13 20.27 4.66
C ARG A 177 8.15 20.11 3.54
N VAL A 178 8.25 18.90 2.97
CA VAL A 178 9.22 18.60 1.91
C VAL A 178 8.83 19.30 0.61
N PHE A 179 7.54 19.37 0.29
CA PHE A 179 7.03 20.10 -0.87
C PHE A 179 7.44 21.57 -0.83
N GLU A 180 7.18 22.28 0.27
CA GLU A 180 7.52 23.71 0.42
C GLU A 180 9.03 23.94 0.35
N ALA A 181 9.83 23.02 0.91
CA ALA A 181 11.29 23.08 0.83
C ALA A 181 11.79 22.89 -0.61
N VAL A 182 11.21 21.97 -1.38
CA VAL A 182 11.56 21.74 -2.78
C VAL A 182 11.10 22.91 -3.66
N GLU A 183 9.89 23.41 -3.44
CA GLU A 183 9.33 24.57 -4.14
C GLU A 183 10.23 25.81 -4.01
N GLY A 184 10.74 26.07 -2.79
CA GLY A 184 11.69 27.16 -2.53
C GLY A 184 13.10 26.92 -3.08
N ALA A 185 13.47 25.69 -3.39
CA ALA A 185 14.81 25.32 -3.86
C ALA A 185 14.94 25.32 -5.39
N ILE A 186 13.83 25.15 -6.13
CA ILE A 186 13.84 25.10 -7.59
C ILE A 186 14.21 26.49 -8.16
N LYS A 187 15.17 26.50 -9.08
CA LYS A 187 15.68 27.70 -9.74
C LYS A 187 15.19 27.77 -11.19
N GLY A 188 15.25 28.95 -11.81
CA GLY A 188 14.91 29.18 -13.22
C GLY A 188 13.44 29.52 -13.48
N LEU A 189 12.53 29.21 -12.56
CA LEU A 189 11.09 29.48 -12.70
C LEU A 189 10.69 30.89 -12.23
N ARG A 190 9.96 31.61 -13.09
CA ARG A 190 9.38 32.93 -12.81
C ARG A 190 7.97 32.80 -12.25
N GLY A 191 7.70 33.48 -11.14
CA GLY A 191 6.39 33.46 -10.48
C GLY A 191 6.24 32.32 -9.47
N ALA A 192 5.53 32.59 -8.36
CA ALA A 192 5.28 31.59 -7.33
C ALA A 192 4.36 30.48 -7.85
N GLU A 193 3.33 30.83 -8.62
CA GLU A 193 2.39 29.89 -9.21
C GLU A 193 3.07 28.87 -10.14
N ASN A 194 3.93 29.31 -11.05
CA ASN A 194 4.66 28.40 -11.95
C ASN A 194 5.60 27.46 -11.17
N ARG A 195 6.26 27.95 -10.11
CA ARG A 195 7.05 27.10 -9.21
C ARG A 195 6.19 26.06 -8.52
N ARG A 196 5.04 26.47 -8.01
CA ARG A 196 4.07 25.58 -7.35
C ARG A 196 3.61 24.47 -8.30
N LEU A 197 3.15 24.83 -9.50
CA LEU A 197 2.67 23.90 -10.52
C LEU A 197 3.76 22.93 -10.98
N TYR A 198 4.97 23.43 -11.24
CA TYR A 198 6.11 22.57 -11.60
C TYR A 198 6.47 21.60 -10.47
N THR A 199 6.52 22.09 -9.23
CA THR A 199 6.81 21.26 -8.04
C THR A 199 5.75 20.17 -7.89
N GLN A 200 4.49 20.52 -8.07
CA GLN A 200 3.38 19.57 -8.03
C GLN A 200 3.50 18.49 -9.12
N ARG A 201 3.78 18.86 -10.37
CA ARG A 201 4.00 17.87 -11.44
C ARG A 201 5.16 16.94 -11.11
N LEU A 202 6.27 17.48 -10.61
CA LEU A 202 7.42 16.70 -10.18
C LEU A 202 7.06 15.69 -9.08
N PHE A 203 6.36 16.14 -8.03
CA PHE A 203 5.94 15.26 -6.93
C PHE A 203 4.94 14.21 -7.40
N ASN A 204 3.97 14.55 -8.26
CA ASN A 204 3.01 13.58 -8.80
C ASN A 204 3.73 12.46 -9.57
N ARG A 205 4.69 12.81 -10.44
CA ARG A 205 5.51 11.84 -11.18
C ARG A 205 6.33 10.94 -10.23
N LEU A 206 6.99 11.53 -9.23
CA LEU A 206 7.81 10.80 -8.26
C LEU A 206 6.97 9.89 -7.35
N MET A 207 5.83 10.37 -6.87
CA MET A 207 4.89 9.59 -6.06
C MET A 207 4.35 8.40 -6.85
N PHE A 208 3.95 8.63 -8.10
CA PHE A 208 3.47 7.55 -8.96
C PHE A 208 4.52 6.45 -9.14
N ILE A 209 5.79 6.84 -9.31
CA ILE A 209 6.90 5.88 -9.38
C ILE A 209 7.08 5.15 -8.04
N ALA A 210 6.99 5.86 -6.91
CA ALA A 210 7.08 5.27 -5.57
C ALA A 210 5.98 4.22 -5.30
N PHE A 211 4.79 4.39 -5.88
CA PHE A 211 3.76 3.37 -5.88
C PHE A 211 4.11 2.22 -6.82
N ILE A 212 4.35 2.51 -8.10
CA ILE A 212 4.45 1.44 -9.11
C ILE A 212 5.69 0.56 -8.95
N GLN A 213 6.77 1.06 -8.33
CA GLN A 213 7.93 0.22 -7.99
C GLN A 213 7.54 -0.97 -7.10
N LYS A 214 6.48 -0.86 -6.27
CA LYS A 214 5.98 -1.98 -5.45
C LYS A 214 5.34 -3.10 -6.27
N LYS A 215 5.04 -2.89 -7.55
CA LYS A 215 4.60 -3.94 -8.47
C LYS A 215 5.79 -4.75 -9.04
N GLY A 216 7.04 -4.36 -8.78
CA GLY A 216 8.24 -4.99 -9.34
C GLY A 216 8.44 -4.76 -10.84
N TRP A 217 7.71 -3.79 -11.41
CA TRP A 217 7.79 -3.46 -12.84
C TRP A 217 9.01 -2.63 -13.21
N LEU A 218 9.58 -1.90 -12.25
CA LEU A 218 10.74 -1.05 -12.43
C LEU A 218 11.98 -1.77 -11.89
N LYS A 219 12.92 -2.11 -12.77
CA LYS A 219 14.10 -2.90 -12.39
C LYS A 219 15.38 -2.13 -12.64
N PHE A 220 16.25 -2.06 -11.63
CA PHE A 220 17.56 -1.46 -11.74
C PHE A 220 18.64 -2.47 -11.29
N PRO A 221 19.78 -2.60 -11.99
CA PRO A 221 20.79 -3.60 -11.64
C PRO A 221 21.32 -3.46 -10.20
N GLY A 222 21.46 -4.60 -9.51
CA GLY A 222 22.18 -4.68 -8.23
C GLY A 222 21.38 -4.33 -6.97
N MET A 223 20.04 -4.22 -7.05
CA MET A 223 19.17 -3.95 -5.90
C MET A 223 17.88 -4.78 -5.92
N ALA A 224 17.18 -4.80 -4.78
CA ALA A 224 15.88 -5.43 -4.63
C ALA A 224 14.83 -4.81 -5.57
N GLU A 225 13.91 -5.64 -6.07
CA GLU A 225 12.97 -5.26 -7.14
C GLU A 225 11.95 -4.17 -6.76
N ASN A 226 11.84 -3.82 -5.46
CA ASN A 226 10.83 -2.90 -4.92
C ASN A 226 11.37 -1.53 -4.47
N GLU A 227 12.65 -1.23 -4.72
CA GLU A 227 13.37 -0.03 -4.24
C GLU A 227 13.98 0.80 -5.38
N TYR A 228 13.32 0.81 -6.54
CA TYR A 228 13.86 1.38 -7.77
C TYR A 228 14.38 2.83 -7.66
N LEU A 229 13.64 3.75 -7.05
CA LEU A 229 14.07 5.16 -6.93
C LEU A 229 15.35 5.32 -6.11
N GLU A 230 15.50 4.54 -5.04
CA GLU A 230 16.69 4.53 -4.22
C GLU A 230 17.87 3.91 -4.97
N ALA A 231 17.63 2.81 -5.68
CA ALA A 231 18.64 2.17 -6.51
C ALA A 231 19.20 3.14 -7.55
N LEU A 232 18.30 3.86 -8.23
CA LEU A 232 18.64 4.89 -9.20
C LEU A 232 19.42 6.05 -8.56
N TRP A 233 18.99 6.52 -7.39
CA TRP A 233 19.65 7.58 -6.63
C TRP A 233 21.07 7.20 -6.18
N LYS A 234 21.23 5.99 -5.63
CA LYS A 234 22.53 5.49 -5.17
C LYS A 234 23.50 5.31 -6.34
N ASP A 235 23.04 4.71 -7.43
CA ASP A 235 23.86 4.54 -8.65
C ASP A 235 24.35 5.88 -9.20
N TYR A 236 23.46 6.87 -9.27
CA TYR A 236 23.84 8.23 -9.65
C TYR A 236 24.88 8.81 -8.70
N ARG A 237 24.67 8.70 -7.38
CA ARG A 237 25.60 9.24 -6.39
C ARG A 237 27.00 8.61 -6.45
N GLU A 238 27.09 7.33 -6.78
CA GLU A 238 28.36 6.61 -6.92
C GLU A 238 29.07 6.93 -8.25
N LYS A 239 28.29 7.19 -9.32
CA LYS A 239 28.82 7.41 -10.66
C LYS A 239 28.92 8.87 -11.09
N LYS A 240 28.40 9.81 -10.29
CA LYS A 240 28.43 11.24 -10.65
C LYS A 240 29.88 11.70 -10.87
N LYS A 241 30.15 12.19 -12.07
CA LYS A 241 31.45 12.67 -12.55
C LYS A 241 31.20 13.84 -13.50
N GLY A 242 32.14 14.78 -13.59
CA GLY A 242 32.00 16.01 -14.36
C GLY A 242 31.71 17.23 -13.49
N ASP A 243 31.68 18.41 -14.11
CA ASP A 243 31.70 19.70 -13.41
C ASP A 243 30.33 20.13 -12.86
N ASP A 244 29.23 19.56 -13.37
CA ASP A 244 27.86 19.91 -12.96
C ASP A 244 26.91 18.70 -13.03
N PRO A 245 27.05 17.67 -12.19
CA PRO A 245 26.11 16.55 -12.17
C PRO A 245 24.75 16.98 -11.57
N ASN A 246 23.65 16.51 -12.16
CA ASN A 246 22.30 16.79 -11.65
C ASN A 246 21.37 15.59 -11.84
N PHE A 247 20.82 15.05 -10.76
CA PHE A 247 20.01 13.83 -10.82
C PHE A 247 18.72 13.98 -11.62
N TYR A 248 18.06 15.14 -11.51
CA TYR A 248 16.85 15.38 -12.27
C TYR A 248 17.15 15.33 -13.77
N ARG A 249 18.14 16.08 -14.22
CA ARG A 249 18.56 16.14 -15.63
C ARG A 249 19.09 14.78 -16.11
N ASP A 250 20.02 14.19 -15.37
CA ASP A 250 20.83 13.05 -15.82
C ASP A 250 20.11 11.70 -15.65
N ARG A 251 19.03 11.64 -14.86
CA ARG A 251 18.28 10.40 -14.59
C ARG A 251 16.76 10.58 -14.71
N LEU A 252 16.15 11.46 -13.90
CA LEU A 252 14.69 11.55 -13.83
C LEU A 252 14.05 12.03 -15.14
N SER A 253 14.67 12.98 -15.85
CA SER A 253 14.16 13.47 -17.14
C SER A 253 14.12 12.35 -18.18
N HIS A 254 15.15 11.50 -18.21
CA HIS A 254 15.20 10.33 -19.08
C HIS A 254 14.16 9.29 -18.67
N LEU A 255 14.00 9.06 -17.36
CA LEU A 255 12.99 8.15 -16.84
C LEU A 255 11.58 8.60 -17.23
N PHE A 256 11.24 9.86 -16.97
CA PHE A 256 9.91 10.40 -17.25
C PHE A 256 9.63 10.40 -18.75
N PHE A 257 10.46 11.09 -19.53
CA PHE A 257 10.11 11.45 -20.90
C PHE A 257 10.56 10.45 -21.96
N ARG A 258 11.44 9.49 -21.62
CA ARG A 258 11.91 8.46 -22.57
C ARG A 258 11.61 7.05 -22.11
N GLY A 259 11.77 6.76 -20.81
CA GLY A 259 11.47 5.45 -20.25
C GLY A 259 9.97 5.18 -20.18
N LEU A 260 9.27 5.97 -19.36
CA LEU A 260 7.86 5.73 -19.03
C LEU A 260 6.89 6.27 -20.10
N ASN A 261 7.34 7.22 -20.93
CA ASN A 261 6.49 7.91 -21.91
C ASN A 261 6.76 7.54 -23.38
N THR A 262 7.63 6.57 -23.69
CA THR A 262 7.87 6.16 -25.07
C THR A 262 7.64 4.66 -25.25
N PRO A 263 6.61 4.25 -26.01
CA PRO A 263 6.45 2.85 -26.34
C PRO A 263 7.60 2.43 -27.26
N ASN A 264 8.43 1.49 -26.79
CA ASN A 264 9.45 0.75 -27.53
C ASN A 264 10.91 1.25 -27.59
N ASP A 265 11.33 2.32 -26.91
CA ASP A 265 12.75 2.75 -26.98
C ASP A 265 13.70 2.09 -25.96
N VAL A 266 13.18 1.53 -24.87
CA VAL A 266 14.03 0.82 -23.89
C VAL A 266 14.41 -0.58 -24.41
N ASN A 267 13.54 -1.20 -25.22
CA ASN A 267 13.64 -2.61 -25.62
C ASN A 267 13.83 -2.88 -27.13
N ILE A 268 13.76 -1.88 -28.03
CA ILE A 268 13.94 -2.08 -29.48
C ILE A 268 15.07 -1.20 -30.05
N VAL A 269 16.31 -1.44 -29.64
CA VAL A 269 17.48 -1.26 -30.52
C VAL A 269 18.42 -2.46 -30.36
N GLY A 270 17.88 -3.64 -30.63
CA GLY A 270 18.65 -4.88 -30.76
C GLY A 270 18.37 -5.67 -32.03
N ALA A 271 17.35 -5.29 -32.82
CA ALA A 271 16.90 -6.12 -33.94
C ALA A 271 17.40 -5.67 -35.32
N ASN A 272 17.68 -4.38 -35.59
CA ASN A 272 17.91 -3.92 -36.97
C ASN A 272 19.07 -2.91 -37.20
N THR A 273 19.96 -2.69 -36.22
CA THR A 273 21.25 -2.03 -36.49
C THR A 273 22.35 -2.81 -35.79
N GLY A 274 23.30 -3.33 -36.56
CA GLY A 274 24.32 -4.28 -36.10
C GLY A 274 25.26 -3.74 -35.02
N LYS A 275 24.82 -3.73 -33.76
CA LYS A 275 25.64 -3.48 -32.57
C LYS A 275 25.38 -4.54 -31.50
N VAL A 276 26.33 -5.45 -31.38
CA VAL A 276 26.78 -6.21 -30.21
C VAL A 276 25.69 -6.64 -29.21
N VAL A 277 25.25 -7.89 -29.35
CA VAL A 277 24.56 -8.66 -28.32
C VAL A 277 25.39 -8.63 -27.04
N GLY A 278 24.83 -8.10 -25.94
CA GLY A 278 25.42 -8.19 -24.59
C GLY A 278 25.74 -6.88 -23.86
N LYS A 279 25.46 -5.69 -24.42
CA LYS A 279 25.54 -4.41 -23.68
C LYS A 279 24.17 -3.79 -23.46
N PRO A 280 23.82 -3.36 -22.23
CA PRO A 280 22.60 -2.59 -22.00
C PRO A 280 22.64 -1.31 -22.86
N SER A 281 21.49 -0.89 -23.39
CA SER A 281 21.39 0.39 -24.10
C SER A 281 21.88 1.52 -23.20
N PHE A 282 22.37 2.61 -23.79
CA PHE A 282 22.80 3.78 -22.99
C PHE A 282 21.68 4.23 -22.03
N LEU A 283 20.43 4.18 -22.48
CA LEU A 283 19.26 4.49 -21.67
C LEU A 283 19.06 3.47 -20.53
N ALA A 284 19.16 2.17 -20.79
CA ALA A 284 19.08 1.15 -19.73
C ALA A 284 20.23 1.26 -18.71
N GLY A 285 21.40 1.75 -19.11
CA GLY A 285 22.48 2.07 -18.18
C GLY A 285 22.18 3.27 -17.28
N LEU A 286 21.29 4.18 -17.72
CA LEU A 286 20.87 5.35 -16.95
C LEU A 286 19.64 5.08 -16.08
N ILE A 287 18.65 4.33 -16.56
CA ILE A 287 17.36 4.19 -15.87
C ILE A 287 16.91 2.73 -15.68
N GLY A 288 17.74 1.74 -16.04
CA GLY A 288 17.35 0.34 -15.91
C GLY A 288 16.26 -0.09 -16.90
N ASP A 289 15.51 -1.13 -16.53
CA ASP A 289 14.39 -1.68 -17.29
C ASP A 289 13.07 -1.19 -16.70
N VAL A 290 12.30 -0.45 -17.51
CA VAL A 290 11.07 0.22 -17.10
C VAL A 290 10.00 0.06 -18.19
N PRO A 291 8.72 -0.13 -17.81
CA PRO A 291 7.64 -0.29 -18.77
C PRO A 291 7.20 1.07 -19.32
N TYR A 292 6.59 1.05 -20.50
CA TYR A 292 5.80 2.16 -20.99
C TYR A 292 4.46 2.22 -20.27
N LEU A 293 4.02 3.42 -19.84
CA LEU A 293 2.83 3.59 -19.01
C LEU A 293 1.73 4.50 -19.60
N ASN A 294 1.85 4.94 -20.86
CA ASN A 294 0.94 5.91 -21.53
C ASN A 294 0.83 7.27 -20.80
N GLY A 295 0.71 8.33 -21.59
CA GLY A 295 1.46 9.56 -21.36
C GLY A 295 0.86 10.68 -20.52
N GLY A 296 -0.35 10.61 -19.96
CA GLY A 296 -0.91 11.81 -19.30
C GLY A 296 -0.03 12.41 -18.19
N LEU A 297 0.58 11.57 -17.32
CA LEU A 297 1.41 12.03 -16.21
C LEU A 297 2.88 12.32 -16.60
N PHE A 298 3.39 11.60 -17.60
CA PHE A 298 4.79 11.63 -18.02
C PHE A 298 5.02 12.36 -19.34
N GLU A 299 3.97 12.88 -19.96
CA GLU A 299 4.05 13.86 -21.04
C GLU A 299 4.67 15.15 -20.51
N LYS A 300 5.38 15.82 -21.42
CA LYS A 300 5.90 17.16 -21.15
C LYS A 300 4.73 18.12 -21.08
N SER A 301 4.81 19.06 -20.15
CA SER A 301 3.79 20.10 -20.04
C SER A 301 3.84 21.06 -21.24
N ASP A 302 2.67 21.46 -21.72
CA ASP A 302 2.52 22.47 -22.78
C ASP A 302 3.06 23.87 -22.40
N ASP A 303 3.32 24.11 -21.11
CA ASP A 303 3.90 25.37 -20.62
C ASP A 303 5.40 25.51 -20.92
N GLY A 304 6.03 24.50 -21.54
CA GLY A 304 7.43 24.50 -21.96
C GLY A 304 8.45 24.34 -20.83
N THR A 305 8.00 24.23 -19.56
CA THR A 305 8.91 24.16 -18.41
C THR A 305 9.70 22.86 -18.34
N ASP A 306 9.20 21.75 -18.90
CA ASP A 306 9.93 20.48 -18.95
C ASP A 306 11.08 20.48 -19.99
N ASP A 307 11.12 21.48 -20.89
CA ASP A 307 12.17 21.66 -21.91
C ASP A 307 13.15 22.79 -21.59
N ASP A 308 12.89 23.58 -20.55
CA ASP A 308 13.72 24.73 -20.19
C ASP A 308 14.94 24.32 -19.35
N SER A 309 16.10 24.26 -20.01
CA SER A 309 17.39 23.96 -19.38
C SER A 309 17.84 24.96 -18.30
N SER A 310 17.21 26.14 -18.20
CA SER A 310 17.50 27.09 -17.13
C SER A 310 16.82 26.72 -15.80
N ILE A 311 15.84 25.80 -15.84
CA ILE A 311 15.18 25.27 -14.65
C ILE A 311 16.06 24.20 -14.03
N VAL A 312 16.41 24.40 -12.76
CA VAL A 312 17.29 23.49 -12.02
C VAL A 312 16.57 23.00 -10.79
N VAL A 313 16.40 21.68 -10.71
CA VAL A 313 15.97 20.97 -9.49
C VAL A 313 17.23 20.48 -8.77
N PRO A 314 17.59 21.05 -7.60
CA PRO A 314 18.82 20.67 -6.92
C PRO A 314 18.79 19.22 -6.41
N ASP A 315 19.93 18.54 -6.42
CA ASP A 315 20.06 17.18 -5.87
C ASP A 315 19.57 17.07 -4.42
N LYS A 316 19.83 18.09 -3.59
CA LYS A 316 19.34 18.16 -2.21
C LYS A 316 17.81 18.15 -2.11
N ALA A 317 17.12 18.74 -3.09
CA ALA A 317 15.67 18.72 -3.15
C ALA A 317 15.16 17.31 -3.43
N ILE A 318 15.77 16.58 -4.38
CA ILE A 318 15.40 15.19 -4.65
C ILE A 318 15.78 14.24 -3.50
N ASP A 319 16.92 14.47 -2.85
CA ASP A 319 17.33 13.70 -1.66
C ASP A 319 16.30 13.82 -0.53
N ALA A 320 15.75 15.01 -0.30
CA ALA A 320 14.67 15.20 0.66
C ALA A 320 13.41 14.39 0.29
N VAL A 321 13.04 14.36 -0.99
CA VAL A 321 11.89 13.56 -1.44
C VAL A 321 12.14 12.05 -1.25
N ILE A 322 13.29 11.54 -1.70
CA ILE A 322 13.57 10.09 -1.66
C ILE A 322 13.87 9.61 -0.23
N ASN A 323 14.72 10.33 0.52
CA ASN A 323 15.28 9.86 1.79
C ASN A 323 14.63 10.47 3.03
N GLU A 324 14.07 11.68 2.96
CA GLU A 324 13.33 12.26 4.10
C GLU A 324 11.82 12.02 4.02
N LEU A 325 11.24 11.83 2.83
CA LEU A 325 9.82 11.54 2.66
C LEU A 325 9.60 10.06 2.35
N PHE A 326 9.91 9.60 1.13
CA PHE A 326 9.49 8.27 0.68
C PHE A 326 10.13 7.14 1.50
N ALA A 327 11.39 7.28 1.91
CA ALA A 327 12.07 6.30 2.76
C ALA A 327 11.42 6.03 4.11
N ARG A 328 10.68 7.01 4.64
CA ARG A 328 10.07 6.92 5.97
C ARG A 328 8.74 6.17 5.96
N PHE A 329 8.10 6.09 4.81
CA PHE A 329 6.74 5.56 4.69
C PHE A 329 6.72 4.32 3.82
N ASN A 330 6.00 3.29 4.26
CA ASN A 330 5.73 2.15 3.40
C ASN A 330 4.61 2.48 2.41
N PHE A 331 4.83 2.23 1.12
CA PHE A 331 3.83 2.42 0.08
C PHE A 331 3.17 1.10 -0.26
N THR A 332 1.86 1.10 -0.49
CA THR A 332 1.10 -0.04 -1.00
C THR A 332 0.38 0.33 -2.28
N VAL A 333 0.30 -0.65 -3.18
CA VAL A 333 -0.51 -0.62 -4.41
C VAL A 333 -1.73 -1.52 -4.30
N SER A 334 -1.98 -2.05 -3.09
CA SER A 334 -3.19 -2.79 -2.80
C SER A 334 -4.32 -1.80 -2.59
N GLU A 335 -5.38 -1.94 -3.37
CA GLU A 335 -6.69 -1.39 -3.02
C GLU A 335 -7.18 -2.14 -1.77
N SER A 336 -6.92 -1.57 -0.61
CA SER A 336 -7.49 -2.05 0.65
C SER A 336 -9.00 -2.07 0.54
N THR A 337 -9.69 -3.05 1.12
CA THR A 337 -11.15 -2.95 1.24
C THR A 337 -11.48 -2.10 2.46
N PRO A 338 -12.69 -1.50 2.58
CA PRO A 338 -13.06 -0.78 3.80
C PRO A 338 -12.89 -1.59 5.10
N LEU A 339 -12.91 -2.92 5.00
CA LEU A 339 -12.85 -3.85 6.12
C LEU A 339 -11.46 -4.47 6.33
N ASP A 340 -10.58 -4.52 5.32
CA ASP A 340 -9.22 -5.05 5.43
C ASP A 340 -8.26 -3.99 4.85
N VAL A 341 -7.64 -3.25 5.77
CA VAL A 341 -6.85 -2.06 5.46
C VAL A 341 -5.40 -2.27 5.88
N GLU A 342 -4.52 -2.02 4.93
CA GLU A 342 -3.09 -2.00 5.14
C GLU A 342 -2.65 -0.66 5.73
N VAL A 343 -1.84 -0.71 6.79
CA VAL A 343 -1.25 0.44 7.49
C VAL A 343 -0.03 0.90 6.70
N ALA A 344 -0.31 1.49 5.54
CA ALA A 344 0.66 1.96 4.58
C ALA A 344 0.10 3.15 3.81
N VAL A 345 0.95 3.79 3.02
CA VAL A 345 0.56 4.85 2.12
C VAL A 345 -0.08 4.26 0.87
N ASP A 346 -1.34 4.58 0.60
CA ASP A 346 -2.10 4.06 -0.56
C ASP A 346 -2.33 5.12 -1.66
N PRO A 347 -2.69 4.71 -2.88
CA PRO A 347 -2.88 5.65 -3.99
C PRO A 347 -4.05 6.61 -3.80
N GLU A 348 -5.02 6.26 -2.96
CA GLU A 348 -6.16 7.12 -2.59
C GLU A 348 -5.70 8.44 -1.95
N MET A 349 -4.54 8.41 -1.27
CA MET A 349 -3.92 9.64 -0.79
C MET A 349 -3.46 10.60 -1.87
N LEU A 350 -3.19 10.16 -3.11
CA LEU A 350 -2.89 11.09 -4.20
C LEU A 350 -4.05 12.06 -4.43
N GLY A 351 -5.29 11.57 -4.37
CA GLY A 351 -6.49 12.41 -4.47
C GLY A 351 -6.54 13.46 -3.36
N LYS A 352 -6.34 13.03 -2.11
CA LYS A 352 -6.33 13.93 -0.94
C LYS A 352 -5.17 14.94 -0.96
N VAL A 353 -3.97 14.52 -1.39
CA VAL A 353 -2.80 15.41 -1.58
C VAL A 353 -3.13 16.48 -2.62
N PHE A 354 -3.74 16.06 -3.73
CA PHE A 354 -4.16 16.97 -4.80
C PHE A 354 -5.21 17.97 -4.30
N GLU A 355 -6.21 17.53 -3.54
CA GLU A 355 -7.24 18.39 -2.97
C GLU A 355 -6.67 19.41 -1.96
N GLU A 356 -5.77 18.99 -1.06
CA GLU A 356 -5.26 19.90 -0.03
C GLU A 356 -4.26 20.95 -0.53
N LEU A 357 -3.45 20.62 -1.54
CA LEU A 357 -2.33 21.47 -1.94
C LEU A 357 -2.62 22.36 -3.14
N VAL A 358 -3.66 22.05 -3.92
CA VAL A 358 -3.91 22.63 -5.24
C VAL A 358 -5.16 23.49 -5.24
N THR A 359 -6.26 23.00 -4.67
CA THR A 359 -7.56 23.66 -4.85
C THR A 359 -7.94 24.59 -3.70
N GLY A 360 -7.30 24.44 -2.52
CA GLY A 360 -7.79 25.08 -1.30
C GLY A 360 -9.19 24.55 -0.99
N ARG A 361 -9.38 23.88 0.16
CA ARG A 361 -10.60 23.12 0.51
C ARG A 361 -11.96 23.84 0.34
N HIS A 362 -12.00 25.15 0.08
CA HIS A 362 -13.20 25.97 0.11
C HIS A 362 -13.65 26.56 -1.23
N GLU A 363 -12.87 26.54 -2.32
CA GLU A 363 -13.24 27.29 -3.55
C GLU A 363 -13.79 26.44 -4.70
N SER A 364 -13.49 25.14 -4.78
CA SER A 364 -13.85 24.30 -5.94
C SER A 364 -15.03 23.32 -5.71
N GLY A 365 -15.51 23.14 -4.48
CA GLY A 365 -16.57 22.17 -4.17
C GLY A 365 -16.21 20.69 -4.44
N SER A 366 -14.93 20.38 -4.64
CA SER A 366 -14.44 19.04 -4.90
C SER A 366 -14.31 18.25 -3.59
N TYR A 367 -15.27 17.36 -3.33
CA TYR A 367 -15.25 16.48 -2.16
C TYR A 367 -15.01 15.03 -2.58
N TYR A 368 -13.98 14.42 -2.01
CA TYR A 368 -13.75 12.98 -2.14
C TYR A 368 -14.94 12.16 -1.60
N THR A 369 -15.41 11.17 -2.36
CA THR A 369 -16.47 10.27 -1.93
C THR A 369 -15.90 9.21 -0.97
N PRO A 370 -16.39 9.09 0.29
CA PRO A 370 -15.81 8.13 1.23
C PRO A 370 -15.82 6.69 0.72
N LYS A 371 -14.73 5.96 0.94
CA LYS A 371 -14.52 4.58 0.47
C LYS A 371 -15.67 3.60 0.78
N PRO A 372 -16.32 3.62 1.97
CA PRO A 372 -17.47 2.76 2.22
C PRO A 372 -18.65 3.05 1.28
N ILE A 373 -18.79 4.29 0.83
CA ILE A 373 -19.85 4.72 -0.11
C ILE A 373 -19.50 4.28 -1.53
N VAL A 374 -18.28 4.55 -2.01
CA VAL A 374 -17.81 4.06 -3.33
C VAL A 374 -17.93 2.54 -3.41
N SER A 375 -17.39 1.83 -2.42
CA SER A 375 -17.47 0.36 -2.37
C SER A 375 -18.91 -0.14 -2.32
N PHE A 376 -19.82 0.56 -1.64
CA PHE A 376 -21.24 0.19 -1.63
C PHE A 376 -21.88 0.38 -3.00
N MET A 377 -21.70 1.56 -3.63
CA MET A 377 -22.27 1.86 -4.94
C MET A 377 -21.77 0.89 -6.00
N CYS A 378 -20.47 0.61 -6.06
CA CYS A 378 -19.89 -0.35 -7.01
C CYS A 378 -20.43 -1.77 -6.78
N ARG A 379 -20.56 -2.23 -5.53
CA ARG A 379 -21.09 -3.57 -5.23
C ARG A 379 -22.55 -3.70 -5.63
N GLU A 380 -23.39 -2.73 -5.30
CA GLU A 380 -24.81 -2.77 -5.68
C GLU A 380 -24.99 -2.69 -7.20
N ALA A 381 -24.18 -1.85 -7.89
CA ALA A 381 -24.18 -1.79 -9.36
C ALA A 381 -23.74 -3.13 -9.98
N LEU A 382 -22.70 -3.76 -9.45
CA LEU A 382 -22.24 -5.07 -9.92
C LEU A 382 -23.26 -6.19 -9.69
N LYS A 383 -23.92 -6.22 -8.52
CA LYS A 383 -25.02 -7.16 -8.25
C LYS A 383 -26.14 -6.98 -9.27
N GLY A 384 -26.60 -5.73 -9.48
CA GLY A 384 -27.65 -5.43 -10.46
C GLY A 384 -27.26 -5.84 -11.89
N TYR A 385 -26.01 -5.60 -12.29
CA TYR A 385 -25.49 -6.03 -13.59
C TYR A 385 -25.51 -7.56 -13.75
N LEU A 386 -24.98 -8.29 -12.76
CA LEU A 386 -24.91 -9.75 -12.80
C LEU A 386 -26.30 -10.39 -12.74
N GLU A 387 -27.20 -9.88 -11.91
CA GLU A 387 -28.60 -10.35 -11.83
C GLU A 387 -29.33 -10.17 -13.17
N THR A 388 -29.08 -9.05 -13.87
CA THR A 388 -29.69 -8.78 -15.17
C THR A 388 -29.14 -9.70 -16.26
N LYS A 389 -27.83 -9.94 -16.25
CA LYS A 389 -27.14 -10.72 -17.29
C LYS A 389 -27.30 -12.23 -17.10
N PHE A 390 -27.50 -12.67 -15.86
CA PHE A 390 -27.63 -14.08 -15.49
C PHE A 390 -28.90 -14.32 -14.65
N PRO A 391 -30.11 -14.22 -15.24
CA PRO A 391 -31.37 -14.39 -14.51
C PRO A 391 -31.56 -15.82 -13.94
N GLY A 392 -30.78 -16.79 -14.43
CA GLY A 392 -30.75 -18.16 -13.93
C GLY A 392 -29.84 -18.38 -12.72
N GLU A 393 -29.02 -17.40 -12.34
CA GLU A 393 -28.23 -17.43 -11.12
C GLU A 393 -29.08 -17.01 -9.92
N ARG A 394 -28.84 -17.61 -8.76
CA ARG A 394 -29.57 -17.20 -7.56
C ARG A 394 -29.01 -15.88 -7.03
N LYS A 395 -29.90 -14.96 -6.64
CA LYS A 395 -29.52 -13.64 -6.12
C LYS A 395 -28.63 -13.72 -4.87
N ASP A 396 -28.89 -14.70 -4.00
CA ASP A 396 -28.09 -14.94 -2.78
C ASP A 396 -26.65 -15.37 -3.12
N ALA A 397 -26.47 -16.18 -4.16
CA ALA A 397 -25.15 -16.59 -4.65
C ALA A 397 -24.38 -15.41 -5.28
N ILE A 398 -25.06 -14.55 -6.05
CA ILE A 398 -24.46 -13.32 -6.60
C ILE A 398 -24.05 -12.37 -5.46
N ALA A 399 -24.94 -12.17 -4.47
CA ALA A 399 -24.64 -11.31 -3.33
C ALA A 399 -23.45 -11.84 -2.52
N ALA A 400 -23.40 -13.14 -2.24
CA ALA A 400 -22.28 -13.77 -1.55
C ALA A 400 -20.98 -13.65 -2.37
N PHE A 401 -21.04 -13.82 -3.69
CA PHE A 401 -19.89 -13.61 -4.58
C PHE A 401 -19.35 -12.18 -4.51
N VAL A 402 -20.21 -11.17 -4.60
CA VAL A 402 -19.79 -9.76 -4.59
C VAL A 402 -19.36 -9.27 -3.20
N ASP A 403 -20.09 -9.62 -2.15
CA ASP A 403 -19.84 -9.09 -0.79
C ASP A 403 -18.80 -9.91 -0.02
N GLU A 404 -18.79 -11.22 -0.22
CA GLU A 404 -18.00 -12.17 0.56
C GLU A 404 -16.90 -12.83 -0.27
N HIS A 405 -16.81 -12.54 -1.57
CA HIS A 405 -15.82 -13.09 -2.50
C HIS A 405 -15.89 -14.62 -2.59
N THR A 406 -17.09 -15.19 -2.43
CA THR A 406 -17.33 -16.64 -2.53
C THR A 406 -18.06 -16.98 -3.81
N ALA A 407 -17.45 -17.80 -4.66
CA ALA A 407 -18.12 -18.32 -5.86
C ALA A 407 -19.06 -19.50 -5.56
N VAL A 408 -19.19 -19.90 -4.29
CA VAL A 408 -20.01 -21.04 -3.88
C VAL A 408 -21.47 -20.78 -4.22
N GLY A 409 -22.06 -21.65 -5.03
CA GLY A 409 -23.46 -21.57 -5.42
C GLY A 409 -23.73 -20.82 -6.72
N LEU A 410 -22.70 -20.23 -7.35
CA LEU A 410 -22.78 -19.84 -8.75
C LEU A 410 -22.85 -21.09 -9.63
N ARG A 411 -23.76 -21.11 -10.60
CA ARG A 411 -23.94 -22.22 -11.54
C ARG A 411 -22.92 -22.17 -12.66
N ASP A 412 -22.61 -20.98 -13.18
CA ASP A 412 -21.69 -20.76 -14.29
C ASP A 412 -20.68 -19.64 -13.98
N GLY A 413 -19.66 -20.00 -13.20
CA GLY A 413 -18.60 -19.06 -12.82
C GLY A 413 -17.76 -18.55 -13.99
N GLU A 414 -17.59 -19.33 -15.07
CA GLU A 414 -16.83 -18.91 -16.25
C GLU A 414 -17.57 -17.83 -17.02
N ALA A 415 -18.87 -18.00 -17.25
CA ALA A 415 -19.67 -16.99 -17.91
C ALA A 415 -19.71 -15.68 -17.10
N VAL A 416 -19.82 -15.77 -15.77
CA VAL A 416 -19.74 -14.61 -14.87
C VAL A 416 -18.39 -13.90 -15.00
N LEU A 417 -17.27 -14.64 -15.00
CA LEU A 417 -15.94 -14.07 -15.19
C LEU A 417 -15.80 -13.35 -16.55
N ASP A 418 -16.28 -13.98 -17.62
CA ASP A 418 -16.26 -13.38 -18.97
C ASP A 418 -17.16 -12.16 -19.10
N ALA A 419 -18.26 -12.10 -18.35
CA ALA A 419 -19.08 -10.90 -18.27
C ALA A 419 -18.34 -9.76 -17.57
N LEU A 420 -17.67 -10.04 -16.46
CA LEU A 420 -16.88 -9.04 -15.72
C LEU A 420 -15.71 -8.50 -16.54
N ARG A 421 -15.03 -9.34 -17.33
CA ARG A 421 -13.95 -8.89 -18.25
C ARG A 421 -14.43 -7.91 -19.33
N LYS A 422 -15.72 -7.92 -19.67
CA LYS A 422 -16.31 -7.10 -20.74
C LYS A 422 -17.01 -5.85 -20.21
N VAL A 423 -17.17 -5.72 -18.88
CA VAL A 423 -17.86 -4.57 -18.29
C VAL A 423 -17.05 -3.30 -18.54
N LYS A 424 -17.74 -2.22 -18.90
CA LYS A 424 -17.16 -0.89 -19.07
C LYS A 424 -17.80 0.04 -18.07
N VAL A 425 -16.98 0.80 -17.35
CA VAL A 425 -17.41 1.77 -16.34
C VAL A 425 -17.10 3.16 -16.86
N CYS A 426 -17.99 4.10 -16.61
CA CYS A 426 -17.81 5.51 -16.94
C CYS A 426 -18.26 6.33 -15.73
N ASP A 427 -17.37 7.15 -15.20
CA ASP A 427 -17.70 8.17 -14.22
C ASP A 427 -17.55 9.56 -14.87
N PRO A 428 -18.66 10.24 -15.19
CA PRO A 428 -18.63 11.52 -15.89
C PRO A 428 -18.13 12.67 -15.00
N ALA A 429 -17.98 12.46 -13.69
CA ALA A 429 -17.51 13.45 -12.72
C ALA A 429 -16.48 12.83 -11.77
N CYS A 430 -15.53 12.08 -12.33
CA CYS A 430 -14.63 11.21 -11.57
C CYS A 430 -13.73 11.90 -10.54
N GLY A 431 -13.52 13.22 -10.62
CA GLY A 431 -12.69 13.95 -9.67
C GLY A 431 -11.30 13.33 -9.53
N SER A 432 -10.98 12.80 -8.34
CA SER A 432 -9.74 12.08 -8.04
C SER A 432 -9.66 10.63 -8.58
N GLY A 433 -10.75 10.10 -9.14
CA GLY A 433 -10.82 8.76 -9.74
C GLY A 433 -10.93 7.62 -8.72
N ALA A 434 -11.70 7.85 -7.65
CA ALA A 434 -11.88 6.97 -6.47
C ALA A 434 -12.54 5.61 -6.74
#